data_AF-A0A357GXW4-F1
#
_entry.id   AF-A0A357GXW4-F1
#
_cell.length_a   1.000
_cell.length_b   1.000
_cell.length_c   1.000
_cell.angle_alpha   90.00
_cell.angle_beta   90.00
_cell.angle_gamma   90.00
#
_symmetry.space_group_name_H-M   'P 1'
#
loop_
_entity.id
_entity.type
_entity.pdbx_description
1 polymer ?
#
loop_
_entity_poly.entity_id
_entity_poly.type
_entity_poly.pdbx_seq_one_letter_code
_entity_poly.pdbx_strand_id
1 'polypeptide(L)'
;MIRLLKNMLKLNKKQQKILEIFLKKDQLSSSQVHSELTILKEEGSLVTIKRALSEMARLNLLKTSGGGRSTVYSLKTLGRILTGVNTKEYCAIEPDKRFGQKQYNFDLFSDFPDEIFSNNELENLKSATAQYKQRIKKISKTIQKKELERLVVELSWKSSKIEGNTYSLLDTEKLLLENKVASNKTKDETQMILNHKAAFDFVHKNAKQFKTLNRKNMEELHAILVKNLGVDFGLRKKPVGVIGSIYQPLDNIYQIAEAVEGLCKTIAQTKTPYDKAFLALIGLSYIQPFEDGNKRTSRLMANAILLAHGLAPLSYRSIDEDEYREALLVFYEINAIEPFKKIFVEQYIFSAENYSVK
;
A
#
# COMPACT_ATOMS: atom_id res chain seq x y z
N MET A 1 -10.26 -19.16 20.74
CA MET A 1 -9.54 -19.39 19.46
C MET A 1 -9.03 -18.09 18.80
N ILE A 2 -8.84 -17.00 19.56
CA ILE A 2 -8.41 -15.67 19.05
C ILE A 2 -7.39 -15.07 20.04
N ARG A 3 -6.36 -15.84 20.44
CA ARG A 3 -5.38 -15.38 21.45
C ARG A 3 -3.92 -15.67 21.12
N LEU A 4 -3.63 -16.19 19.92
CA LEU A 4 -2.27 -16.58 19.49
C LEU A 4 -1.65 -15.69 18.40
N LEU A 5 -2.37 -14.69 17.89
CA LEU A 5 -1.86 -13.72 16.91
C LEU A 5 -1.52 -12.40 17.61
N LYS A 6 -0.71 -12.46 18.67
CA LYS A 6 -0.26 -11.25 19.41
C LYS A 6 1.00 -10.60 18.84
N ASN A 7 1.61 -11.23 17.83
CA ASN A 7 2.74 -10.71 17.07
C ASN A 7 2.50 -11.15 15.62
N MET A 8 2.79 -10.31 14.63
CA MET A 8 2.94 -10.80 13.25
C MET A 8 3.81 -12.06 13.25
N LEU A 9 3.30 -13.14 12.67
CA LEU A 9 4.02 -14.39 12.52
C LEU A 9 5.30 -14.13 11.72
N LYS A 10 6.44 -14.12 12.39
CA LYS A 10 7.73 -14.12 11.71
C LYS A 10 7.94 -15.51 11.12
N LEU A 11 7.56 -15.67 9.85
CA LEU A 11 7.74 -16.92 9.13
C LEU A 11 9.22 -17.21 8.97
N ASN A 12 9.61 -18.45 9.23
CA ASN A 12 10.99 -18.88 8.99
C ASN A 12 11.26 -19.02 7.49
N LYS A 13 12.55 -19.11 7.11
CA LYS A 13 12.98 -19.22 5.71
C LYS A 13 12.28 -20.36 4.95
N LYS A 14 12.07 -21.50 5.61
CA LYS A 14 11.40 -22.68 5.02
C LYS A 14 9.92 -22.41 4.74
N GLN A 15 9.22 -21.79 5.69
CA GLN A 15 7.82 -21.40 5.51
C GLN A 15 7.68 -20.37 4.38
N GLN A 16 8.58 -19.38 4.28
CA GLN A 16 8.61 -18.42 3.17
C GLN A 16 8.79 -19.13 1.82
N LYS A 17 9.76 -20.05 1.72
CA LYS A 17 9.96 -20.84 0.49
C LYS A 17 8.76 -21.71 0.13
N ILE A 18 8.08 -22.29 1.11
CA ILE A 18 6.84 -23.04 0.88
C ILE A 18 5.74 -22.12 0.32
N LEU A 19 5.57 -20.92 0.86
CA LEU A 19 4.59 -19.95 0.33
C LEU A 19 4.94 -19.51 -1.09
N GLU A 20 6.22 -19.23 -1.39
CA GLU A 20 6.69 -18.92 -2.75
C GLU A 20 6.34 -20.03 -3.76
N ILE A 21 6.44 -21.30 -3.36
CA ILE A 21 6.04 -22.44 -4.19
C ILE A 21 4.52 -22.40 -4.45
N PHE A 22 3.71 -22.15 -3.41
CA PHE A 22 2.25 -22.07 -3.54
C PHE A 22 1.77 -20.84 -4.33
N LEU A 23 2.57 -19.78 -4.42
CA LEU A 23 2.26 -18.66 -5.32
C LEU A 23 2.34 -19.06 -6.80
N LYS A 24 3.23 -20.00 -7.13
CA LYS A 24 3.43 -20.50 -8.51
C LYS A 24 2.54 -21.70 -8.84
N LYS A 25 2.10 -22.44 -7.83
CA LYS A 25 1.33 -23.69 -7.96
C LYS A 25 0.19 -23.70 -6.94
N ASP A 26 -1.05 -23.63 -7.42
CA ASP A 26 -2.21 -23.40 -6.57
C ASP A 26 -2.48 -24.52 -5.53
N GLN A 27 -2.21 -25.78 -5.89
CA GLN A 27 -2.54 -26.92 -5.06
C GLN A 27 -1.48 -28.01 -5.13
N LEU A 28 -0.93 -28.40 -3.98
CA LEU A 28 0.16 -29.39 -3.89
C LEU A 28 -0.02 -30.32 -2.70
N SER A 29 0.38 -31.58 -2.88
CA SER A 29 0.55 -32.54 -1.78
C SER A 29 1.89 -32.33 -1.08
N SER A 30 2.04 -32.89 0.12
CA SER A 30 3.30 -32.81 0.88
C SER A 30 4.52 -33.38 0.13
N SER A 31 4.34 -34.42 -0.71
CA SER A 31 5.42 -34.98 -1.51
C SER A 31 5.81 -34.07 -2.67
N GLN A 32 4.84 -33.42 -3.31
CA GLN A 32 5.12 -32.44 -4.36
C GLN A 32 5.86 -31.23 -3.79
N VAL A 33 5.44 -30.69 -2.65
CA VAL A 33 6.18 -29.60 -1.97
C VAL A 33 7.61 -30.01 -1.64
N HIS A 34 7.82 -31.26 -1.19
CA HIS A 34 9.17 -31.81 -0.96
C HIS A 34 10.02 -31.86 -2.23
N SER A 35 9.45 -32.33 -3.35
CA SER A 35 10.13 -32.35 -4.64
C SER A 35 10.53 -30.95 -5.09
N GLU A 36 9.64 -29.96 -5.00
CA GLU A 36 9.95 -28.57 -5.35
C GLU A 36 11.09 -28.00 -4.49
N LEU A 37 11.05 -28.21 -3.17
CA LEU A 37 12.12 -27.77 -2.28
C LEU A 37 13.46 -28.46 -2.57
N THR A 38 13.43 -29.73 -2.97
CA THR A 38 14.64 -30.48 -3.37
C THR A 38 15.25 -29.89 -4.65
N ILE A 39 14.42 -29.50 -5.62
CA ILE A 39 14.87 -28.82 -6.86
C ILE A 39 15.53 -27.48 -6.52
N LEU A 40 15.00 -26.77 -5.51
CA LEU A 40 15.58 -25.53 -4.99
C LEU A 40 16.80 -25.74 -4.09
N LYS A 41 17.30 -26.98 -3.95
CA LYS A 41 18.43 -27.37 -3.08
C LYS A 41 18.21 -27.01 -1.60
N GLU A 42 16.96 -26.99 -1.15
CA GLU A 42 16.62 -26.78 0.26
C GLU A 42 16.59 -28.12 1.02
N GLU A 43 17.20 -28.16 2.20
CA GLU A 43 17.30 -29.38 3.02
C GLU A 43 16.03 -29.64 3.86
N GLY A 44 15.62 -30.91 3.90
CA GLY A 44 14.64 -31.40 4.87
C GLY A 44 13.90 -32.63 4.42
N SER A 45 13.74 -33.60 5.33
CA SER A 45 12.96 -34.80 5.06
C SER A 45 11.48 -34.48 4.81
N LEU A 46 10.80 -35.38 4.09
CA LEU A 46 9.36 -35.31 3.87
C LEU A 46 8.56 -35.18 5.18
N VAL A 47 9.03 -35.78 6.27
CA VAL A 47 8.40 -35.68 7.60
C VAL A 47 8.46 -34.26 8.13
N THR A 48 9.60 -33.59 8.00
CA THR A 48 9.76 -32.19 8.40
C THR A 48 8.86 -31.26 7.58
N ILE A 49 8.71 -31.52 6.29
CA ILE A 49 7.83 -30.74 5.41
C ILE A 49 6.36 -30.95 5.77
N LYS A 50 5.94 -32.19 6.04
CA LYS A 50 4.58 -32.47 6.54
C LYS A 50 4.29 -31.71 7.83
N ARG A 51 5.24 -31.67 8.78
CA ARG A 51 5.09 -30.88 10.02
C ARG A 51 4.93 -29.39 9.73
N ALA A 52 5.75 -28.83 8.84
CA ALA A 52 5.67 -27.42 8.46
C ALA A 52 4.33 -27.08 7.78
N LEU A 53 3.86 -27.92 6.84
CA LEU A 53 2.57 -27.72 6.17
C LEU A 53 1.39 -27.78 7.15
N SER A 54 1.38 -28.74 8.07
CA SER A 54 0.37 -28.84 9.12
C SER A 54 0.38 -27.63 10.06
N GLU A 55 1.56 -27.12 10.42
CA GLU A 55 1.69 -25.91 11.21
C GLU A 55 1.16 -24.68 10.46
N MET A 56 1.54 -24.51 9.19
CA MET A 56 1.08 -23.40 8.34
C MET A 56 -0.44 -23.44 8.13
N ALA A 57 -1.04 -24.62 8.00
CA ALA A 57 -2.49 -24.79 7.95
C ALA A 57 -3.16 -24.38 9.27
N ARG A 58 -2.58 -24.77 10.42
CA ARG A 58 -3.05 -24.35 11.76
C ARG A 58 -2.97 -22.84 11.96
N LEU A 59 -1.95 -22.20 11.37
CA LEU A 59 -1.76 -20.75 11.37
C LEU A 59 -2.62 -20.02 10.34
N ASN A 60 -3.54 -20.72 9.65
CA ASN A 60 -4.43 -20.17 8.62
C ASN A 60 -3.71 -19.60 7.38
N LEU A 61 -2.46 -20.01 7.14
CA LEU A 61 -1.68 -19.60 5.96
C LEU A 61 -2.01 -20.47 4.74
N LEU A 62 -2.35 -21.73 4.99
CA LEU A 62 -2.74 -22.73 3.99
C LEU A 62 -4.13 -23.29 4.30
N LYS A 63 -4.87 -23.67 3.26
CA LYS A 63 -6.10 -24.45 3.33
C LYS A 63 -5.77 -25.91 3.03
N THR A 64 -6.31 -26.83 3.82
CA THR A 64 -6.24 -28.27 3.55
C THR A 64 -7.49 -28.73 2.79
N SER A 65 -7.33 -29.68 1.88
CA SER A 65 -8.43 -30.38 1.19
C SER A 65 -8.06 -31.85 0.99
N GLY A 66 -9.07 -32.73 0.92
CA GLY A 66 -8.86 -34.19 0.89
C GLY A 66 -8.60 -34.80 2.27
N GLY A 67 -8.15 -36.06 2.32
CA GLY A 67 -7.94 -36.77 3.59
C GLY A 67 -6.88 -37.87 3.51
N GLY A 68 -6.14 -38.07 4.59
CA GLY A 68 -5.09 -39.10 4.66
C GLY A 68 -4.05 -38.92 3.55
N ARG A 69 -3.95 -39.90 2.65
CA ARG A 69 -2.99 -39.91 1.52
C ARG A 69 -3.35 -38.93 0.39
N SER A 70 -4.60 -38.47 0.29
CA SER A 70 -5.05 -37.49 -0.71
C SER A 70 -5.01 -36.04 -0.20
N THR A 71 -4.42 -35.80 0.98
CA THR A 71 -4.30 -34.45 1.56
C THR A 71 -3.45 -33.55 0.66
N VAL A 72 -4.04 -32.44 0.25
CA VAL A 72 -3.43 -31.38 -0.54
C VAL A 72 -3.64 -30.03 0.13
N TYR A 73 -2.73 -29.12 -0.13
CA TYR A 73 -2.69 -27.78 0.46
C TYR A 73 -2.84 -26.74 -0.63
N SER A 74 -3.47 -25.62 -0.32
CA SER A 74 -3.53 -24.44 -1.18
C SER A 74 -3.35 -23.17 -0.35
N LEU A 75 -2.96 -22.08 -0.99
CA LEU A 75 -2.69 -20.81 -0.30
C LEU A 75 -3.97 -20.15 0.20
N LYS A 76 -3.95 -19.59 1.42
CA LYS A 76 -4.98 -18.65 1.91
C LYS A 76 -4.53 -17.20 1.76
N THR A 77 -5.48 -16.26 1.83
CA THR A 77 -5.21 -14.81 1.77
C THR A 77 -4.14 -14.37 2.77
N LEU A 78 -4.22 -14.81 4.04
CA LEU A 78 -3.18 -14.49 5.03
C LEU A 78 -1.79 -15.01 4.63
N GLY A 79 -1.73 -16.18 3.99
CA GLY A 79 -0.49 -16.72 3.42
C GLY A 79 0.10 -15.80 2.35
N ARG A 80 -0.73 -15.30 1.43
CA ARG A 80 -0.33 -14.32 0.40
C ARG A 80 0.21 -13.03 1.02
N ILE A 81 -0.54 -12.43 1.95
CA ILE A 81 -0.19 -11.18 2.65
C ILE A 81 1.21 -11.28 3.27
N LEU A 82 1.51 -12.40 3.94
CA LEU A 82 2.76 -12.60 4.68
C LEU A 82 3.92 -13.16 3.83
N THR A 83 3.71 -13.41 2.54
CA THR A 83 4.77 -13.94 1.67
C THR A 83 5.76 -12.82 1.32
N GLY A 84 7.05 -13.11 1.47
CA GLY A 84 8.12 -12.25 0.96
C GLY A 84 8.27 -12.47 -0.55
N VAL A 85 8.27 -11.38 -1.32
CA VAL A 85 8.46 -11.41 -2.77
C VAL A 85 9.56 -10.42 -3.15
N ASN A 86 10.54 -10.87 -3.92
CA ASN A 86 11.52 -9.97 -4.53
C ASN A 86 10.86 -9.26 -5.72
N THR A 87 10.64 -7.95 -5.58
CA THR A 87 9.92 -7.14 -6.58
C THR A 87 10.64 -7.09 -7.92
N LYS A 88 11.97 -6.99 -7.90
CA LYS A 88 12.80 -6.92 -9.12
C LYS A 88 12.77 -8.22 -9.90
N GLU A 89 12.97 -9.35 -9.21
CA GLU A 89 12.89 -10.67 -9.84
C GLU A 89 11.49 -10.95 -10.39
N TYR A 90 10.45 -10.56 -9.65
CA TYR A 90 9.07 -10.74 -10.07
C TYR A 90 8.71 -9.86 -11.27
N CYS A 91 9.08 -8.58 -11.23
CA CYS A 91 8.75 -7.62 -12.29
C CYS A 91 9.62 -7.77 -13.55
N ALA A 92 10.78 -8.43 -13.46
CA ALA A 92 11.59 -8.82 -14.62
C ALA A 92 10.91 -9.90 -15.49
N ILE A 93 9.90 -10.59 -14.98
CA ILE A 93 9.07 -11.50 -15.77
C ILE A 93 8.07 -10.65 -16.57
N GLU A 94 8.00 -10.90 -17.88
CA GLU A 94 6.98 -10.29 -18.76
C GLU A 94 5.58 -10.43 -18.17
N PRO A 95 4.74 -9.37 -18.16
CA PRO A 95 3.45 -9.38 -17.46
C PRO A 95 2.62 -10.63 -17.75
N ASP A 96 2.41 -10.99 -19.01
CA ASP A 96 1.58 -12.14 -19.41
C ASP A 96 2.11 -13.51 -18.94
N LYS A 97 3.37 -13.58 -18.50
CA LYS A 97 4.02 -14.79 -17.97
C LYS A 97 4.13 -14.80 -16.45
N ARG A 98 3.70 -13.73 -15.76
CA ARG A 98 3.71 -13.68 -14.30
C ARG A 98 2.69 -14.65 -13.71
N PHE A 99 3.06 -15.24 -12.57
CA PHE A 99 2.13 -15.99 -11.72
C PHE A 99 1.42 -15.02 -10.78
N GLY A 100 0.16 -15.26 -10.44
CA GLY A 100 -0.57 -14.38 -9.53
C GLY A 100 -2.06 -14.31 -9.82
N GLN A 101 -2.72 -13.42 -9.09
CA GLN A 101 -4.13 -13.07 -9.19
C GLN A 101 -4.35 -12.15 -10.38
N LYS A 102 -5.21 -12.59 -11.29
CA LYS A 102 -5.68 -11.78 -12.43
C LYS A 102 -6.91 -10.94 -12.08
N GLN A 103 -7.58 -11.24 -10.96
CA GLN A 103 -8.86 -10.67 -10.56
C GLN A 103 -8.81 -10.19 -9.11
N TYR A 104 -9.80 -9.39 -8.73
CA TYR A 104 -9.98 -8.93 -7.36
C TYR A 104 -10.14 -10.09 -6.36
N ASN A 105 -9.40 -10.03 -5.26
CA ASN A 105 -9.50 -10.97 -4.16
C ASN A 105 -10.56 -10.49 -3.16
N PHE A 106 -11.75 -11.09 -3.22
CA PHE A 106 -12.89 -10.74 -2.35
C PHE A 106 -12.63 -11.03 -0.86
N ASP A 107 -11.74 -11.96 -0.54
CA ASP A 107 -11.38 -12.30 0.84
C ASP A 107 -10.30 -11.36 1.42
N LEU A 108 -9.71 -10.46 0.60
CA LEU A 108 -8.52 -9.70 0.97
C LEU A 108 -8.70 -8.90 2.26
N PHE A 109 -9.75 -8.09 2.34
CA PHE A 109 -9.95 -7.18 3.47
C PHE A 109 -10.58 -7.86 4.69
N SER A 110 -11.35 -8.95 4.50
CA SER A 110 -11.91 -9.73 5.60
C SER A 110 -10.85 -10.58 6.31
N ASP A 111 -9.84 -11.06 5.56
CA ASP A 111 -8.74 -11.87 6.09
C ASP A 111 -7.49 -11.03 6.42
N PHE A 112 -7.54 -9.70 6.25
CA PHE A 112 -6.42 -8.82 6.54
C PHE A 112 -6.12 -8.79 8.05
N PRO A 113 -4.85 -8.87 8.48
CA PRO A 113 -4.52 -8.82 9.90
C PRO A 113 -4.79 -7.44 10.53
N ASP A 114 -5.30 -7.42 11.76
CA ASP A 114 -5.53 -6.19 12.55
C ASP A 114 -4.23 -5.44 12.90
N GLU A 115 -3.10 -6.15 12.92
CA GLU A 115 -1.75 -5.65 13.17
C GLU A 115 -0.88 -5.90 11.93
N ILE A 116 -0.47 -4.84 11.25
CA ILE A 116 0.25 -4.91 9.97
C ILE A 116 1.77 -4.80 10.15
N PHE A 117 2.20 -4.15 11.22
CA PHE A 117 3.60 -3.96 11.56
C PHE A 117 4.02 -4.92 12.67
N SER A 118 5.21 -5.51 12.52
CA SER A 118 5.87 -6.24 13.61
C SER A 118 6.23 -5.29 14.76
N ASN A 119 6.48 -5.86 15.95
CA ASN A 119 6.85 -5.05 17.13
C ASN A 119 8.06 -4.16 16.87
N ASN A 120 9.09 -4.68 16.20
CA ASN A 120 10.30 -3.92 15.87
C ASN A 120 10.01 -2.76 14.89
N GLU A 121 9.22 -3.01 13.85
CA GLU A 121 8.79 -1.94 12.93
C GLU A 121 7.96 -0.88 13.66
N LEU A 122 7.03 -1.30 14.54
CA LEU A 122 6.19 -0.40 15.29
C LEU A 122 6.98 0.42 16.33
N GLU A 123 7.98 -0.17 16.97
CA GLU A 123 8.92 0.52 17.86
C GLU A 123 9.70 1.60 17.11
N ASN A 124 10.21 1.28 15.91
CA ASN A 124 10.90 2.25 15.06
C ASN A 124 9.99 3.42 14.66
N LEU A 125 8.77 3.14 14.19
CA LEU A 125 7.77 4.16 13.83
C LEU A 125 7.41 5.05 15.04
N LYS A 126 7.24 4.46 16.23
CA LYS A 126 6.95 5.19 17.46
C LYS A 126 8.14 6.06 17.91
N SER A 127 9.36 5.54 17.80
CA SER A 127 10.58 6.29 18.12
C SER A 127 10.73 7.52 17.22
N ALA A 128 10.61 7.35 15.90
CA ALA A 128 10.65 8.44 14.93
C ALA A 128 9.56 9.50 15.22
N THR A 129 8.36 9.05 15.58
CA THR A 129 7.25 9.93 15.98
C THR A 129 7.53 10.72 17.24
N ALA A 130 8.13 10.09 18.26
CA ALA A 130 8.48 10.77 19.50
C ALA A 130 9.48 11.90 19.23
N GLN A 131 10.50 11.64 18.41
CA GLN A 131 11.48 12.64 18.01
C GLN A 131 10.84 13.78 17.20
N TYR A 132 9.99 13.44 16.22
CA TYR A 132 9.25 14.41 15.42
C TYR A 132 8.39 15.33 16.31
N LYS A 133 7.64 14.76 17.26
CA LYS A 133 6.83 15.52 18.22
C LYS A 133 7.67 16.43 19.12
N GLN A 134 8.90 16.05 19.45
CA GLN A 134 9.82 16.92 20.20
C GLN A 134 10.33 18.09 19.36
N ARG A 135 10.67 17.86 18.08
CA ARG A 135 11.13 18.90 17.15
C ARG A 135 10.04 19.96 16.93
N ILE A 136 8.82 19.56 16.60
CA ILE A 136 7.72 20.50 16.28
C ILE A 136 7.23 21.33 17.47
N LYS A 137 7.58 20.96 18.71
CA LYS A 137 7.26 21.79 19.90
C LYS A 137 8.13 23.05 19.99
N LYS A 138 9.33 23.02 19.40
CA LYS A 138 10.37 24.05 19.57
C LYS A 138 10.47 25.03 18.40
N ILE A 139 9.68 24.83 17.34
CA ILE A 139 9.75 25.66 16.13
C ILE A 139 8.87 26.91 16.24
N SER A 140 9.34 28.02 15.69
CA SER A 140 8.54 29.24 15.56
C SER A 140 7.47 29.08 14.48
N LYS A 141 6.40 29.90 14.53
CA LYS A 141 5.34 29.91 13.50
C LYS A 141 5.90 30.17 12.10
N THR A 142 6.92 31.02 11.98
CA THR A 142 7.58 31.32 10.69
C THR A 142 8.29 30.10 10.12
N ILE A 143 9.03 29.35 10.95
CA ILE A 143 9.68 28.12 10.53
C ILE A 143 8.65 27.06 10.15
N GLN A 144 7.58 26.91 10.96
CA GLN A 144 6.49 25.98 10.66
C GLN A 144 5.83 26.26 9.31
N LYS A 145 5.59 27.53 8.97
CA LYS A 145 5.03 27.92 7.67
C LYS A 145 5.97 27.54 6.52
N LYS A 146 7.26 27.83 6.63
CA LYS A 146 8.25 27.45 5.60
C LYS A 146 8.38 25.94 5.43
N GLU A 147 8.36 25.19 6.53
CA GLU A 147 8.39 23.73 6.50
C GLU A 147 7.14 23.13 5.85
N LEU A 148 5.97 23.72 6.11
CA LEU A 148 4.73 23.34 5.46
C LEU A 148 4.78 23.60 3.95
N GLU A 149 5.24 24.79 3.54
CA GLU A 149 5.42 25.14 2.13
C GLU A 149 6.36 24.16 1.42
N ARG A 150 7.52 23.88 2.03
CA ARG A 150 8.49 22.89 1.52
C ARG A 150 7.86 21.51 1.35
N LEU A 151 7.16 21.01 2.38
CA LEU A 151 6.48 19.72 2.32
C LEU A 151 5.44 19.68 1.21
N VAL A 152 4.61 20.71 1.07
CA VAL A 152 3.54 20.77 0.07
C VAL A 152 4.10 20.75 -1.35
N VAL A 153 5.20 21.49 -1.60
CA VAL A 153 5.91 21.46 -2.88
C VAL A 153 6.41 20.06 -3.18
N GLU A 154 7.12 19.44 -2.24
CA GLU A 154 7.73 18.12 -2.44
C GLU A 154 6.69 17.01 -2.61
N LEU A 155 5.60 17.03 -1.83
CA LEU A 155 4.50 16.06 -1.96
C LEU A 155 3.78 16.22 -3.29
N SER A 156 3.48 17.45 -3.72
CA SER A 156 2.76 17.70 -4.96
C SER A 156 3.59 17.29 -6.17
N TRP A 157 4.89 17.62 -6.15
CA TRP A 157 5.85 17.17 -7.16
C TRP A 157 5.94 15.64 -7.21
N LYS A 158 6.31 15.01 -6.09
CA LYS A 158 6.67 13.59 -6.11
C LYS A 158 5.47 12.68 -6.35
N SER A 159 4.31 13.01 -5.76
CA SER A 159 3.07 12.26 -6.00
C SER A 159 2.64 12.32 -7.47
N SER A 160 2.88 13.45 -8.16
CA SER A 160 2.57 13.58 -9.59
C SER A 160 3.64 12.92 -10.47
N LYS A 161 4.92 13.02 -10.10
CA LYS A 161 6.04 12.38 -10.82
C LYS A 161 5.90 10.86 -10.88
N ILE A 162 5.45 10.22 -9.80
CA ILE A 162 5.16 8.78 -9.78
C ILE A 162 4.12 8.38 -10.85
N GLU A 163 3.18 9.28 -11.17
CA GLU A 163 2.17 9.09 -12.23
C GLU A 163 2.64 9.55 -13.62
N GLY A 164 3.92 9.90 -13.79
CA GLY A 164 4.50 10.29 -15.08
C GLY A 164 4.51 11.80 -15.37
N ASN A 165 4.12 12.64 -14.41
CA ASN A 165 4.23 14.10 -14.57
C ASN A 165 5.70 14.52 -14.69
N THR A 166 5.99 15.39 -15.67
CA THR A 166 7.37 15.77 -16.03
C THR A 166 7.87 17.04 -15.35
N TYR A 167 7.10 17.66 -14.46
CA TYR A 167 7.57 18.80 -13.66
C TYR A 167 8.82 18.42 -12.86
N SER A 168 9.82 19.30 -12.88
CA SER A 168 10.93 19.21 -11.93
C SER A 168 10.48 19.73 -10.55
N LEU A 169 11.25 19.43 -9.51
CA LEU A 169 11.01 19.98 -8.18
C LEU A 169 11.07 21.52 -8.22
N LEU A 170 12.03 22.09 -8.95
CA LEU A 170 12.20 23.54 -9.10
C LEU A 170 11.03 24.18 -9.85
N ASP A 171 10.54 23.56 -10.91
CA ASP A 171 9.37 24.07 -11.64
C ASP A 171 8.11 24.00 -10.77
N THR A 172 8.00 22.97 -9.93
CA THR A 172 6.89 22.83 -8.98
C THR A 172 6.94 23.93 -7.91
N GLU A 173 8.13 24.23 -7.38
CA GLU A 173 8.34 25.32 -6.44
C GLU A 173 7.92 26.67 -7.03
N LYS A 174 8.42 27.00 -8.24
CA LYS A 174 8.05 28.23 -8.97
C LYS A 174 6.55 28.30 -9.25
N LEU A 175 5.93 27.19 -9.62
CA LEU A 175 4.50 27.14 -9.86
C LEU A 175 3.71 27.44 -8.58
N LEU A 176 4.04 26.78 -7.47
CA LEU A 176 3.23 26.85 -6.25
C LEU A 176 3.48 28.11 -5.41
N LEU A 177 4.70 28.65 -5.42
CA LEU A 177 5.10 29.80 -4.60
C LEU A 177 5.06 31.13 -5.38
N GLU A 178 5.33 31.10 -6.68
CA GLU A 178 5.42 32.31 -7.51
C GLU A 178 4.32 32.40 -8.58
N ASN A 179 3.44 31.39 -8.69
CA ASN A 179 2.44 31.25 -9.76
C ASN A 179 3.05 31.26 -11.18
N LYS A 180 4.31 30.83 -11.32
CA LYS A 180 5.01 30.77 -12.61
C LYS A 180 4.88 29.41 -13.24
N VAL A 181 4.09 29.33 -14.31
CA VAL A 181 3.91 28.11 -15.10
C VAL A 181 5.16 27.85 -15.93
N ALA A 182 5.62 26.59 -15.97
CA ALA A 182 6.72 26.18 -16.83
C ALA A 182 6.24 26.11 -18.29
N SER A 183 6.98 26.76 -19.20
CA SER A 183 6.56 26.96 -20.59
C SER A 183 6.47 25.68 -21.42
N ASN A 184 7.12 24.60 -20.99
CA ASN A 184 7.21 23.32 -21.70
C ASN A 184 6.33 22.21 -21.08
N LYS A 185 5.29 22.58 -20.31
CA LYS A 185 4.42 21.62 -19.61
C LYS A 185 2.99 21.71 -20.11
N THR A 186 2.30 20.57 -20.10
CA THR A 186 0.89 20.53 -20.48
C THR A 186 0.01 21.15 -19.40
N LYS A 187 -1.19 21.60 -19.78
CA LYS A 187 -2.17 22.15 -18.83
C LYS A 187 -2.55 21.12 -17.77
N ASP A 188 -2.71 19.86 -18.16
CA ASP A 188 -3.08 18.79 -17.25
C ASP A 188 -1.96 18.52 -16.24
N GLU A 189 -0.70 18.49 -16.67
CA GLU A 189 0.43 18.35 -15.75
C GLU A 189 0.50 19.51 -14.73
N THR A 190 0.31 20.75 -15.17
CA THR A 190 0.22 21.91 -14.28
C THR A 190 -0.95 21.76 -13.30
N GLN A 191 -2.12 21.39 -13.82
CA GLN A 191 -3.35 21.25 -13.03
C GLN A 191 -3.24 20.13 -11.99
N MET A 192 -2.56 19.02 -12.30
CA MET A 192 -2.29 17.94 -11.34
C MET A 192 -1.53 18.45 -10.11
N ILE A 193 -0.49 19.27 -10.30
CA ILE A 193 0.30 19.85 -9.21
C ILE A 193 -0.54 20.81 -8.37
N LEU A 194 -1.31 21.69 -9.02
CA LEU A 194 -2.20 22.65 -8.37
C LEU A 194 -3.31 21.94 -7.56
N ASN A 195 -3.91 20.89 -8.13
CA ASN A 195 -4.92 20.07 -7.46
C ASN A 195 -4.35 19.37 -6.24
N HIS A 196 -3.14 18.82 -6.34
CA HIS A 196 -2.49 18.16 -5.22
C HIS A 196 -2.25 19.13 -4.06
N LYS A 197 -1.77 20.36 -4.35
CA LYS A 197 -1.67 21.42 -3.34
C LYS A 197 -3.04 21.74 -2.72
N ALA A 198 -4.06 21.96 -3.55
CA ALA A 198 -5.40 22.31 -3.07
C ALA A 198 -6.01 21.20 -2.18
N ALA A 199 -5.80 19.93 -2.56
CA ALA A 199 -6.25 18.77 -1.81
C ALA A 199 -5.51 18.66 -0.47
N PHE A 200 -4.20 18.94 -0.43
CA PHE A 200 -3.46 19.01 0.82
C PHE A 200 -3.98 20.14 1.73
N ASP A 201 -4.22 21.33 1.19
CA ASP A 201 -4.77 22.46 1.94
C ASP A 201 -6.16 22.12 2.52
N PHE A 202 -6.98 21.38 1.77
CA PHE A 202 -8.27 20.86 2.23
C PHE A 202 -8.11 19.88 3.39
N VAL A 203 -7.21 18.90 3.27
CA VAL A 203 -6.89 17.94 4.33
C VAL A 203 -6.42 18.66 5.60
N HIS A 204 -5.51 19.62 5.47
CA HIS A 204 -4.95 20.35 6.61
C HIS A 204 -6.02 21.16 7.36
N LYS A 205 -6.93 21.83 6.63
CA LYS A 205 -8.05 22.57 7.23
C LYS A 205 -9.11 21.66 7.87
N ASN A 206 -9.28 20.45 7.34
CA ASN A 206 -10.34 19.52 7.75
C ASN A 206 -9.79 18.25 8.43
N ALA A 207 -8.62 18.32 9.08
CA ALA A 207 -7.90 17.15 9.58
C ALA A 207 -8.75 16.18 10.42
N LYS A 208 -9.72 16.69 11.20
CA LYS A 208 -10.63 15.84 12.01
C LYS A 208 -11.46 14.85 11.16
N GLN A 209 -11.81 15.22 9.93
CA GLN A 209 -12.56 14.37 9.00
C GLN A 209 -11.78 13.13 8.55
N PHE A 210 -10.45 13.17 8.64
CA PHE A 210 -9.55 12.14 8.12
C PHE A 210 -8.99 11.22 9.22
N LYS A 211 -9.58 11.21 10.42
CA LYS A 211 -9.23 10.23 11.47
C LYS A 211 -9.46 8.78 11.04
N THR A 212 -10.31 8.54 10.06
CA THR A 212 -10.48 7.24 9.43
C THR A 212 -10.96 7.42 8.00
N LEU A 213 -10.84 6.38 7.18
CA LEU A 213 -11.37 6.37 5.81
C LEU A 213 -12.89 6.17 5.88
N ASN A 214 -13.63 6.95 5.08
CA ASN A 214 -15.01 6.65 4.74
C ASN A 214 -15.28 7.09 3.30
N ARG A 215 -16.40 6.66 2.74
CA ARG A 215 -16.75 6.99 1.35
C ARG A 215 -16.77 8.50 1.07
N LYS A 216 -17.36 9.28 1.98
CA LYS A 216 -17.50 10.74 1.81
C LYS A 216 -16.15 11.44 1.74
N ASN A 217 -15.26 11.20 2.71
CA ASN A 217 -13.95 11.87 2.71
C ASN A 217 -13.03 11.40 1.58
N MET A 218 -13.23 10.18 1.09
CA MET A 218 -12.54 9.63 -0.09
C MET A 218 -13.00 10.34 -1.37
N GLU A 219 -14.31 10.43 -1.60
CA GLU A 219 -14.87 11.08 -2.79
C GLU A 219 -14.59 12.59 -2.82
N GLU A 220 -14.68 13.28 -1.67
CA GLU A 220 -14.33 14.71 -1.58
C GLU A 220 -12.85 14.96 -1.89
N LEU A 221 -11.95 14.13 -1.36
CA LEU A 221 -10.52 14.25 -1.62
C LEU A 221 -10.19 13.99 -3.09
N HIS A 222 -10.80 12.95 -3.67
CA HIS A 222 -10.67 12.62 -5.09
C HIS A 222 -11.15 13.75 -5.99
N ALA A 223 -12.33 14.30 -5.73
CA ALA A 223 -12.91 15.38 -6.53
C ALA A 223 -11.99 16.61 -6.64
N ILE A 224 -11.26 16.94 -5.57
CA ILE A 224 -10.26 18.02 -5.60
C ILE A 224 -9.03 17.60 -6.42
N LEU A 225 -8.55 16.37 -6.26
CA LEU A 225 -7.37 15.86 -6.95
C LEU A 225 -7.54 15.77 -8.48
N VAL A 226 -8.75 15.51 -8.96
CA VAL A 226 -9.04 15.36 -10.39
C VAL A 226 -9.77 16.54 -11.03
N LYS A 227 -10.00 17.61 -10.27
CA LYS A 227 -10.67 18.82 -10.76
C LYS A 227 -10.03 19.34 -12.04
N ASN A 228 -10.85 19.59 -13.07
CA ASN A 228 -10.43 20.09 -14.39
C ASN A 228 -9.45 19.16 -15.15
N LEU A 229 -9.41 17.86 -14.83
CA LEU A 229 -8.63 16.86 -15.58
C LEU A 229 -9.51 15.94 -16.46
N GLY A 230 -10.80 16.29 -16.64
CA GLY A 230 -11.72 15.49 -17.46
C GLY A 230 -12.09 14.13 -16.87
N VAL A 231 -12.01 13.98 -15.55
CA VAL A 231 -12.33 12.73 -14.83
C VAL A 231 -13.67 12.87 -14.10
N ASP A 232 -14.53 11.86 -14.21
CA ASP A 232 -15.81 11.84 -13.50
C ASP A 232 -15.62 11.71 -11.97
N PHE A 233 -16.57 12.27 -11.21
CA PHE A 233 -16.59 12.19 -9.76
C PHE A 233 -17.37 10.98 -9.24
N GLY A 234 -16.99 10.52 -8.04
CA GLY A 234 -17.63 9.38 -7.40
C GLY A 234 -17.18 8.04 -7.99
N LEU A 235 -17.79 6.96 -7.51
CA LEU A 235 -17.43 5.62 -7.95
C LEU A 235 -17.64 5.45 -9.46
N ARG A 236 -16.63 4.89 -10.14
CA ARG A 236 -16.69 4.67 -11.58
C ARG A 236 -17.74 3.63 -11.95
N LYS A 237 -18.28 3.78 -13.16
CA LYS A 237 -19.24 2.85 -13.78
C LYS A 237 -18.63 2.00 -14.90
N LYS A 238 -17.41 2.34 -15.32
CA LYS A 238 -16.69 1.69 -16.42
C LYS A 238 -15.50 0.89 -15.86
N PRO A 239 -15.07 -0.18 -16.55
CA PRO A 239 -13.86 -0.90 -16.21
C PRO A 239 -12.62 -0.02 -16.40
N VAL A 240 -11.59 -0.25 -15.59
CA VAL A 240 -10.25 0.34 -15.73
C VAL A 240 -9.21 -0.77 -15.69
N GLY A 241 -8.08 -0.56 -16.35
CA GLY A 241 -6.94 -1.48 -16.33
C GLY A 241 -5.74 -0.90 -15.60
N VAL A 242 -4.87 -1.77 -15.09
CA VAL A 242 -3.55 -1.37 -14.60
C VAL A 242 -2.51 -1.65 -15.66
N ILE A 243 -1.95 -0.59 -16.22
CA ILE A 243 -0.87 -0.69 -17.19
C ILE A 243 0.30 -1.48 -16.58
N GLY A 244 0.81 -2.48 -17.32
CA GLY A 244 1.93 -3.32 -16.90
C GLY A 244 1.59 -4.40 -15.88
N SER A 245 0.30 -4.68 -15.67
CA SER A 245 -0.18 -5.68 -14.72
C SER A 245 -1.15 -6.69 -15.35
N ILE A 246 -1.11 -7.93 -14.88
CA ILE A 246 -2.14 -8.95 -15.20
C ILE A 246 -3.40 -8.80 -14.35
N TYR A 247 -3.36 -7.96 -13.31
CA TYR A 247 -4.47 -7.74 -12.40
C TYR A 247 -5.52 -6.82 -13.02
N GLN A 248 -6.78 -7.26 -12.97
CA GLN A 248 -7.95 -6.50 -13.36
C GLN A 248 -8.76 -6.12 -12.09
N PRO A 249 -8.91 -4.82 -11.82
CA PRO A 249 -9.83 -4.34 -10.79
C PRO A 249 -11.29 -4.71 -11.09
N LEU A 250 -12.13 -4.63 -10.06
CA LEU A 250 -13.59 -4.78 -10.17
C LEU A 250 -14.18 -3.89 -11.27
N ASP A 251 -15.14 -4.36 -12.06
CA ASP A 251 -15.78 -3.58 -13.13
C ASP A 251 -17.21 -3.14 -12.78
N ASN A 252 -17.78 -3.70 -11.71
CA ASN A 252 -19.14 -3.44 -11.26
C ASN A 252 -19.19 -2.42 -10.11
N ILE A 253 -19.99 -1.36 -10.26
CA ILE A 253 -20.12 -0.29 -9.26
C ILE A 253 -20.58 -0.78 -7.88
N TYR A 254 -21.45 -1.79 -7.81
CA TYR A 254 -21.93 -2.34 -6.55
C TYR A 254 -20.83 -3.13 -5.82
N GLN A 255 -20.04 -3.91 -6.55
CA GLN A 255 -18.88 -4.60 -5.99
C GLN A 255 -17.79 -3.62 -5.57
N ILE A 256 -17.57 -2.54 -6.34
CA ILE A 256 -16.65 -1.46 -5.97
C ILE A 256 -17.11 -0.82 -4.66
N ALA A 257 -18.40 -0.52 -4.53
CA ALA A 257 -18.95 0.05 -3.30
C ALA A 257 -18.76 -0.89 -2.10
N GLU A 258 -19.08 -2.18 -2.26
CA GLU A 258 -18.87 -3.21 -1.23
C GLU A 258 -17.38 -3.34 -0.83
N ALA A 259 -16.47 -3.34 -1.80
CA ALA A 259 -15.03 -3.38 -1.56
C ALA A 259 -14.54 -2.13 -0.79
N VAL A 260 -15.04 -0.94 -1.13
CA VAL A 260 -14.73 0.30 -0.41
C VAL A 260 -15.26 0.24 1.03
N GLU A 261 -16.49 -0.25 1.23
CA GLU A 261 -17.07 -0.41 2.56
C GLU A 261 -16.30 -1.43 3.41
N GLY A 262 -15.92 -2.56 2.80
CA GLY A 262 -15.05 -3.57 3.41
C GLY A 262 -13.71 -2.97 3.85
N LEU A 263 -13.04 -2.21 2.97
CA LEU A 263 -11.81 -1.50 3.30
C LEU A 263 -11.99 -0.50 4.46
N CYS A 264 -13.06 0.30 4.43
CA CYS A 264 -13.36 1.26 5.49
C CYS A 264 -13.55 0.54 6.84
N LYS A 265 -14.28 -0.57 6.86
CA LYS A 265 -14.50 -1.39 8.06
C LYS A 265 -13.18 -1.96 8.60
N THR A 266 -12.35 -2.56 7.75
CA THR A 266 -11.05 -3.11 8.16
C THR A 266 -10.14 -2.01 8.70
N ILE A 267 -10.05 -0.85 8.03
CA ILE A 267 -9.29 0.32 8.52
C ILE A 267 -9.82 0.77 9.88
N ALA A 268 -11.13 0.81 10.10
CA ALA A 268 -11.70 1.23 11.38
C ALA A 268 -11.26 0.28 12.53
N GLN A 269 -11.12 -1.02 12.24
CA GLN A 269 -10.75 -2.06 13.20
C GLN A 269 -9.24 -2.16 13.50
N THR A 270 -8.37 -1.70 12.58
CA THR A 270 -6.92 -1.70 12.81
C THR A 270 -6.49 -0.89 14.05
N LYS A 271 -5.38 -1.31 14.68
CA LYS A 271 -4.97 -0.83 16.00
C LYS A 271 -4.28 0.52 16.01
N THR A 272 -3.42 0.80 15.05
CA THR A 272 -2.61 2.02 15.05
C THR A 272 -2.92 2.93 13.87
N PRO A 273 -2.68 4.25 13.97
CA PRO A 273 -2.81 5.13 12.81
C PRO A 273 -1.87 4.78 11.65
N TYR A 274 -0.75 4.09 11.92
CA TYR A 274 0.13 3.56 10.87
C TYR A 274 -0.57 2.46 10.08
N ASP A 275 -1.22 1.51 10.77
CA ASP A 275 -2.00 0.45 10.12
C ASP A 275 -3.11 1.07 9.25
N LYS A 276 -3.83 2.06 9.80
CA LYS A 276 -4.89 2.80 9.08
C LYS A 276 -4.36 3.45 7.81
N ALA A 277 -3.25 4.17 7.90
CA ALA A 277 -2.67 4.89 6.78
C ALA A 277 -2.10 3.94 5.72
N PHE A 278 -1.41 2.87 6.13
CA PHE A 278 -0.87 1.87 5.23
C PHE A 278 -1.99 1.13 4.48
N LEU A 279 -3.04 0.69 5.19
CA LEU A 279 -4.14 -0.02 4.57
C LEU A 279 -4.96 0.88 3.64
N ALA A 280 -5.16 2.16 3.98
CA ALA A 280 -5.75 3.13 3.05
C ALA A 280 -4.92 3.30 1.77
N LEU A 281 -3.59 3.34 1.91
CA LEU A 281 -2.66 3.52 0.80
C LEU A 281 -2.73 2.35 -0.20
N ILE A 282 -2.54 1.12 0.27
CA ILE A 282 -2.54 -0.05 -0.63
C ILE A 282 -3.96 -0.44 -1.06
N GLY A 283 -4.93 -0.33 -0.16
CA GLY A 283 -6.31 -0.77 -0.39
C GLY A 283 -7.03 0.05 -1.45
N LEU A 284 -6.96 1.39 -1.36
CA LEU A 284 -7.56 2.26 -2.39
C LEU A 284 -6.87 2.10 -3.75
N SER A 285 -5.55 1.88 -3.75
CA SER A 285 -4.79 1.63 -4.97
C SER A 285 -5.20 0.32 -5.64
N TYR A 286 -5.52 -0.71 -4.85
CA TYR A 286 -5.96 -2.03 -5.33
C TYR A 286 -7.41 -2.04 -5.83
N ILE A 287 -8.34 -1.43 -5.10
CA ILE A 287 -9.77 -1.36 -5.49
C ILE A 287 -9.95 -0.54 -6.77
N GLN A 288 -9.21 0.56 -6.89
CA GLN A 288 -9.40 1.57 -7.95
C GLN A 288 -10.84 2.03 -8.10
N PRO A 289 -11.40 2.70 -7.09
CA PRO A 289 -12.81 3.09 -7.10
C PRO A 289 -13.17 4.16 -8.14
N PHE A 290 -12.19 4.88 -8.68
CA PHE A 290 -12.38 6.02 -9.59
C PHE A 290 -11.85 5.75 -10.99
N GLU A 291 -12.30 6.54 -11.97
CA GLU A 291 -11.86 6.44 -13.37
C GLU A 291 -10.36 6.77 -13.52
N ASP A 292 -9.88 7.81 -12.83
CA ASP A 292 -8.46 8.12 -12.67
C ASP A 292 -8.21 8.79 -11.31
N GLY A 293 -6.95 8.96 -10.91
CA GLY A 293 -6.54 9.63 -9.68
C GLY A 293 -6.50 8.71 -8.45
N ASN A 294 -6.73 7.40 -8.63
CA ASN A 294 -6.77 6.40 -7.56
C ASN A 294 -5.52 6.43 -6.67
N LYS A 295 -4.34 6.35 -7.29
CA LYS A 295 -3.04 6.29 -6.57
C LYS A 295 -2.65 7.62 -5.93
N ARG A 296 -3.01 8.75 -6.55
CA ARG A 296 -2.85 10.09 -5.94
C ARG A 296 -3.75 10.25 -4.71
N THR A 297 -4.99 9.78 -4.82
CA THR A 297 -5.97 9.80 -3.73
C THR A 297 -5.51 8.90 -2.59
N SER A 298 -5.00 7.71 -2.86
CA SER A 298 -4.52 6.78 -1.84
C SER A 298 -3.31 7.33 -1.06
N ARG A 299 -2.31 7.91 -1.75
CA ARG A 299 -1.16 8.59 -1.12
C ARG A 299 -1.59 9.74 -0.23
N LEU A 300 -2.46 10.62 -0.73
CA LEU A 300 -2.89 11.78 0.05
C LEU A 300 -3.82 11.40 1.19
N MET A 301 -4.66 10.36 1.03
CA MET A 301 -5.51 9.82 2.10
C MET A 301 -4.68 9.22 3.23
N ALA A 302 -3.61 8.48 2.91
CA ALA A 302 -2.68 7.97 3.91
C ALA A 302 -2.05 9.12 4.72
N ASN A 303 -1.59 10.17 4.05
CA ASN A 303 -1.08 11.38 4.70
C ASN A 303 -2.16 12.10 5.52
N ALA A 304 -3.40 12.16 5.03
CA ALA A 304 -4.52 12.75 5.75
C ALA A 304 -4.78 12.03 7.07
N ILE A 305 -4.75 10.69 7.07
CA ILE A 305 -4.89 9.87 8.28
C ILE A 305 -3.73 10.11 9.26
N LEU A 306 -2.48 10.15 8.79
CA LEU A 306 -1.32 10.41 9.65
C LEU A 306 -1.40 11.81 10.29
N LEU A 307 -1.62 12.84 9.47
CA LEU A 307 -1.74 14.23 9.93
C LEU A 307 -2.91 14.40 10.91
N ALA A 308 -4.06 13.77 10.64
CA ALA A 308 -5.20 13.78 11.54
C ALA A 308 -4.84 13.24 12.93
N HIS A 309 -3.90 12.28 13.03
CA HIS A 309 -3.42 11.72 14.29
C HIS A 309 -2.20 12.43 14.89
N GLY A 310 -1.77 13.56 14.31
CA GLY A 310 -0.60 14.31 14.76
C GLY A 310 0.70 13.52 14.57
N LEU A 311 0.75 12.71 13.51
CA LEU A 311 1.93 11.99 13.04
C LEU A 311 2.55 12.74 11.86
N ALA A 312 3.82 12.42 11.56
CA ALA A 312 4.45 12.94 10.36
C ALA A 312 3.73 12.39 9.11
N PRO A 313 3.55 13.18 8.05
CA PRO A 313 3.10 12.63 6.77
C PRO A 313 4.20 11.74 6.18
N LEU A 314 3.88 10.82 5.28
CA LEU A 314 4.87 10.13 4.47
C LEU A 314 5.55 11.11 3.52
N SER A 315 6.87 10.98 3.40
CA SER A 315 7.58 11.49 2.24
C SER A 315 7.50 10.44 1.13
N TYR A 316 7.69 10.86 -0.12
CA TYR A 316 8.05 9.91 -1.18
C TYR A 316 9.35 10.34 -1.85
N ARG A 317 10.01 11.38 -1.32
CA ARG A 317 11.02 12.18 -2.02
C ARG A 317 12.17 11.33 -2.58
N SER A 318 12.67 10.40 -1.77
CA SER A 318 13.83 9.57 -2.09
C SER A 318 13.49 8.27 -2.81
N ILE A 319 12.21 7.95 -2.98
CA ILE A 319 11.79 6.67 -3.59
C ILE A 319 11.93 6.75 -5.10
N ASP A 320 12.54 5.73 -5.69
CA ASP A 320 12.55 5.53 -7.12
C ASP A 320 11.13 5.22 -7.64
N GLU A 321 10.74 5.79 -8.78
CA GLU A 321 9.39 5.61 -9.31
C GLU A 321 9.10 4.15 -9.67
N ASP A 322 10.10 3.41 -10.14
CA ASP A 322 9.94 2.01 -10.51
C ASP A 322 9.90 1.12 -9.27
N GLU A 323 10.74 1.36 -8.26
CA GLU A 323 10.64 0.66 -6.96
C GLU A 323 9.23 0.73 -6.36
N TYR A 324 8.61 1.92 -6.40
CA TYR A 324 7.23 2.11 -5.93
C TYR A 324 6.21 1.32 -6.77
N ARG A 325 6.35 1.35 -8.10
CA ARG A 325 5.46 0.66 -9.04
C ARG A 325 5.59 -0.85 -8.91
N GLU A 326 6.80 -1.38 -8.86
CA GLU A 326 7.06 -2.81 -8.71
C GLU A 326 6.45 -3.35 -7.40
N ALA A 327 6.60 -2.62 -6.30
CA ALA A 327 6.01 -3.00 -5.03
C ALA A 327 4.46 -2.97 -5.06
N LEU A 328 3.84 -2.02 -5.78
CA LEU A 328 2.40 -2.03 -6.03
C LEU A 328 1.96 -3.18 -6.92
N LEU A 329 2.71 -3.50 -7.98
CA LEU A 329 2.39 -4.62 -8.87
C LEU A 329 2.42 -5.96 -8.12
N VAL A 330 3.41 -6.16 -7.26
CA VAL A 330 3.44 -7.32 -6.35
C VAL A 330 2.20 -7.33 -5.45
N PHE A 331 1.77 -6.20 -4.89
CA PHE A 331 0.55 -6.19 -4.09
C PHE A 331 -0.71 -6.52 -4.93
N TYR A 332 -0.80 -6.01 -6.16
CA TYR A 332 -1.96 -6.23 -7.01
C TYR A 332 -2.09 -7.68 -7.45
N GLU A 333 -0.97 -8.28 -7.85
CA GLU A 333 -0.95 -9.62 -8.45
C GLU A 333 -0.74 -10.71 -7.41
N ILE A 334 -0.09 -10.43 -6.28
CA ILE A 334 0.20 -11.43 -5.25
C ILE A 334 -0.59 -11.20 -3.97
N ASN A 335 -0.96 -9.95 -3.66
CA ASN A 335 -1.41 -9.47 -2.35
C ASN A 335 -0.34 -9.53 -1.25
N ALA A 336 0.93 -9.77 -1.60
CA ALA A 336 2.05 -9.66 -0.67
C ALA A 336 2.31 -8.19 -0.33
N ILE A 337 2.36 -7.87 0.97
CA ILE A 337 2.47 -6.48 1.44
C ILE A 337 3.88 -6.07 1.82
N GLU A 338 4.76 -7.05 2.08
CA GLU A 338 6.09 -6.80 2.66
C GLU A 338 6.91 -5.78 1.86
N PRO A 339 6.99 -5.83 0.51
CA PRO A 339 7.78 -4.86 -0.23
C PRO A 339 7.27 -3.42 -0.07
N PHE A 340 5.95 -3.24 -0.14
CA PHE A 340 5.35 -1.92 -0.02
C PHE A 340 5.34 -1.41 1.43
N LYS A 341 5.23 -2.32 2.41
CA LYS A 341 5.37 -2.01 3.83
C LYS A 341 6.76 -1.47 4.16
N LYS A 342 7.82 -2.05 3.58
CA LYS A 342 9.18 -1.54 3.71
C LYS A 342 9.29 -0.09 3.24
N ILE A 343 8.78 0.22 2.04
CA ILE A 343 8.73 1.60 1.51
C ILE A 343 7.99 2.52 2.49
N PHE A 344 6.83 2.10 3.00
CA PHE A 344 6.06 2.90 3.96
C PHE A 344 6.86 3.23 5.23
N VAL A 345 7.52 2.23 5.83
CA VAL A 345 8.31 2.42 7.06
C VAL A 345 9.48 3.36 6.82
N GLU A 346 10.25 3.14 5.75
CA GLU A 346 11.41 3.97 5.39
C GLU A 346 11.01 5.41 5.14
N GLN A 347 9.92 5.61 4.38
CA GLN A 347 9.42 6.94 4.05
C GLN A 347 8.80 7.67 5.24
N TYR A 348 8.15 6.94 6.15
CA TYR A 348 7.66 7.52 7.39
C TYR A 348 8.81 8.00 8.28
N ILE A 349 9.82 7.15 8.49
CA ILE A 349 11.00 7.47 9.31
C ILE A 349 11.74 8.67 8.70
N PHE A 350 12.04 8.61 7.40
CA PHE A 350 12.68 9.71 6.69
C PHE A 350 11.90 11.01 6.87
N SER A 351 10.59 10.98 6.68
CA SER A 351 9.77 12.19 6.81
C SER A 351 9.75 12.72 8.24
N ALA A 352 9.55 11.84 9.23
CA ALA A 352 9.56 12.21 10.62
C ALA A 352 10.86 12.92 10.98
N GLU A 353 12.01 12.40 10.53
CA GLU A 353 13.36 12.94 10.76
C GLU A 353 13.63 14.27 10.05
N ASN A 354 13.12 14.46 8.83
CA ASN A 354 13.51 15.56 7.95
C ASN A 354 12.51 16.72 7.87
N TYR A 355 11.26 16.55 8.28
CA TYR A 355 10.26 17.63 8.26
C TYR A 355 9.74 17.97 9.66
N SER A 356 9.44 19.25 9.87
CA SER A 356 8.85 19.75 11.11
C SER A 356 7.55 20.51 10.83
N VAL A 357 6.52 19.77 10.40
CA VAL A 357 5.18 20.31 10.10
C VAL A 357 4.23 20.04 11.27
N LYS A 358 3.29 20.93 11.56
CA LYS A 358 2.29 20.74 12.64
C LYS A 358 0.91 21.17 12.15
#